data_AF-A0A3B3W1P0-F1
#
_entry.id   AF-A0A3B3W1P0-F1
#
_cell.length_a   1.000
_cell.length_b   1.000
_cell.length_c   1.000
_cell.angle_alpha   90.00
_cell.angle_beta   90.00
_cell.angle_gamma   90.00
#
_symmetry.space_group_name_H-M   'P 1'
#
loop_
_entity.id
_entity.type
_entity.pdbx_description
1 polymer ?
#
loop_
_entity_poly.entity_id
_entity_poly.type
_entity_poly.pdbx_seq_one_letter_code
_entity_poly.pdbx_strand_id
1 'polypeptide(L)'
;MTLPVLPDNGTLMYKSDSQNIQRLDPLHPPLVNKRTVSLETCAVHHHNHQRALIMQRGEHFRYHQVWRKPFYGTISEKEEYRKEIREQLKRQMEEKCVELKLQLASKVKEAEHLIAADRLALSSERQQRIQHTKAMTVYRDENKRLMEQSRRDRALTHSQEALKERELLRLNPINWSGTLT
;
A
#
# COMPACT_ATOMS: atom_id res chain seq x y z
N MET A 1 -50.35 14.50 11.92
CA MET A 1 -51.76 14.69 11.55
C MET A 1 -51.83 14.73 10.02
N THR A 2 -52.01 13.59 9.39
CA THR A 2 -52.30 13.47 7.96
C THR A 2 -53.25 12.28 7.82
N LEU A 3 -54.50 12.58 7.48
CA LEU A 3 -55.56 11.58 7.26
C LEU A 3 -55.30 10.85 5.93
N PRO A 4 -55.63 9.56 5.79
CA PRO A 4 -55.61 8.90 4.51
C PRO A 4 -56.85 9.29 3.70
N VAL A 5 -56.59 9.80 2.50
CA VAL A 5 -57.57 10.12 1.46
C VAL A 5 -58.13 8.82 0.89
N LEU A 6 -59.45 8.63 0.99
CA LEU A 6 -60.19 7.56 0.31
C LEU A 6 -60.16 7.83 -1.22
N PRO A 7 -59.93 6.81 -2.08
CA PRO A 7 -60.06 7.01 -3.52
C PRO A 7 -61.55 7.03 -3.90
N ASP A 8 -61.90 8.11 -4.57
CA ASP A 8 -63.20 8.44 -5.16
C ASP A 8 -63.54 7.40 -6.24
N ASN A 9 -64.73 6.80 -6.15
CA ASN A 9 -65.22 5.80 -7.10
C ASN A 9 -65.58 6.51 -8.42
N GLY A 10 -64.62 6.57 -9.33
CA GLY A 10 -64.76 7.12 -10.67
C GLY A 10 -65.77 6.35 -11.53
N THR A 11 -66.91 6.99 -11.72
CA THR A 11 -67.90 6.88 -12.80
C THR A 11 -67.39 6.21 -14.09
N LEU A 12 -67.89 5.00 -14.38
CA LEU A 12 -67.76 4.35 -15.69
C LEU A 12 -68.77 4.97 -16.66
N MET A 13 -68.36 6.05 -17.32
CA MET A 13 -69.04 6.58 -18.51
C MET A 13 -68.70 5.67 -19.69
N TYR A 14 -69.69 4.91 -20.17
CA TYR A 14 -69.63 4.26 -21.48
C TYR A 14 -69.47 5.33 -22.56
N LYS A 15 -68.28 5.45 -23.14
CA LYS A 15 -68.06 6.13 -24.41
C LYS A 15 -67.55 5.12 -25.43
N SER A 16 -68.34 5.06 -26.49
CA SER A 16 -68.29 4.17 -27.63
C SER A 16 -66.99 4.29 -28.41
N ASP A 17 -66.62 3.16 -29.00
CA ASP A 17 -65.41 2.93 -29.79
C ASP A 17 -65.13 3.99 -30.86
N SER A 18 -63.91 4.54 -30.78
CA SER A 18 -63.10 4.80 -31.97
C SER A 18 -61.69 4.30 -31.64
N GLN A 19 -61.39 3.10 -32.13
CA GLN A 19 -60.18 2.35 -31.83
C GLN A 19 -58.94 3.07 -32.39
N ASN A 20 -58.31 3.89 -31.56
CA ASN A 20 -56.89 4.23 -31.74
C ASN A 20 -56.10 3.35 -30.77
N ILE A 21 -55.74 2.15 -31.24
CA ILE A 21 -54.87 1.24 -30.47
C ILE A 21 -53.48 1.87 -30.45
N GLN A 22 -53.12 2.53 -29.35
CA GLN A 22 -51.73 2.94 -29.12
C GLN A 22 -50.85 1.68 -29.17
N ARG A 23 -49.79 1.70 -30.00
CA ARG A 23 -48.83 0.59 -30.11
C ARG A 23 -48.28 0.27 -28.71
N LEU A 24 -48.68 -0.88 -28.15
CA LEU A 24 -48.08 -1.41 -26.93
C LEU A 24 -46.61 -1.76 -27.21
N ASP A 25 -45.71 -1.21 -26.40
CA ASP A 25 -44.29 -1.59 -26.41
C ASP A 25 -44.16 -3.00 -25.79
N PRO A 26 -43.76 -4.02 -26.58
CA PRO A 26 -43.69 -5.41 -26.11
C PRO A 26 -42.60 -5.65 -25.06
N LEU A 27 -41.67 -4.71 -24.86
CA LEU A 27 -40.61 -4.82 -23.85
C LEU A 27 -40.97 -4.11 -22.54
N HIS A 28 -42.12 -3.43 -22.47
CA HIS A 28 -42.53 -2.76 -21.25
C HIS A 28 -43.34 -3.70 -20.35
N PRO A 29 -42.95 -3.90 -19.08
CA PRO A 29 -43.72 -4.76 -18.18
C PRO A 29 -45.13 -4.19 -18.00
N PRO A 30 -46.16 -5.05 -17.94
CA PRO A 30 -47.55 -4.62 -17.91
C PRO A 30 -47.82 -3.77 -16.65
N LEU A 31 -48.33 -2.55 -16.85
CA LEU A 31 -48.76 -1.61 -15.79
C LEU A 31 -50.03 -2.07 -15.04
N VAL A 32 -50.50 -3.29 -15.31
CA VAL A 32 -51.71 -3.82 -14.72
C VAL A 32 -51.46 -4.05 -13.22
N ASN A 33 -52.25 -3.42 -12.37
CA ASN A 33 -52.23 -3.67 -10.93
C ASN A 33 -52.45 -5.17 -10.70
N LYS A 34 -51.36 -5.90 -10.40
CA LYS A 34 -51.44 -7.31 -10.07
C LYS A 34 -52.29 -7.44 -8.82
N ARG A 35 -53.42 -8.14 -8.93
CA ARG A 35 -54.29 -8.43 -7.79
C ARG A 35 -53.50 -9.35 -6.86
N THR A 36 -52.97 -8.82 -5.76
CA THR A 36 -52.34 -9.60 -4.70
C THR A 36 -53.44 -10.37 -3.97
N VAL A 37 -53.69 -11.61 -4.41
CA VAL A 37 -54.59 -12.52 -3.70
C VAL A 37 -53.76 -13.20 -2.62
N SER A 38 -54.05 -12.92 -1.35
CA SER A 38 -53.50 -13.69 -0.24
C SER A 38 -54.17 -15.07 -0.24
N LEU A 39 -53.37 -16.12 -0.46
CA LEU A 39 -53.80 -17.52 -0.32
C LEU A 39 -53.88 -17.96 1.16
N GLU A 40 -53.60 -17.04 2.08
CA GLU A 40 -53.59 -17.28 3.51
C GLU A 40 -55.02 -17.38 4.05
N THR A 41 -55.25 -18.37 4.93
CA THR A 41 -56.51 -18.42 5.68
C THR A 41 -56.55 -17.30 6.72
N CYS A 42 -57.76 -16.83 7.07
CA CYS A 42 -57.95 -15.71 8.00
C CYS A 42 -57.21 -15.91 9.34
N ALA A 43 -57.20 -17.13 9.88
CA ALA A 43 -56.50 -17.47 11.12
C ALA A 43 -54.97 -17.35 10.99
N VAL A 44 -54.39 -17.82 9.88
CA VAL A 44 -52.95 -17.72 9.61
C VAL A 44 -52.54 -16.26 9.40
N HIS A 45 -53.35 -15.51 8.66
CA HIS A 45 -53.12 -14.08 8.46
C HIS A 45 -53.15 -13.30 9.79
N HIS A 46 -54.14 -13.59 10.65
CA HIS A 46 -54.24 -12.98 11.98
C HIS A 46 -53.03 -13.31 12.86
N HIS A 47 -52.59 -14.57 12.87
CA HIS A 47 -51.41 -15.00 13.61
C HIS A 47 -50.13 -14.29 13.13
N ASN A 48 -49.92 -14.23 11.81
CA ASN A 48 -48.79 -13.54 11.21
C ASN A 48 -48.80 -12.04 11.53
N HIS A 49 -49.97 -11.41 11.48
CA HIS A 49 -50.15 -10.01 11.84
C HIS A 49 -49.80 -9.75 13.32
N GLN A 50 -50.29 -10.59 14.24
CA GLN A 50 -49.93 -10.48 15.65
C GLN A 50 -48.43 -10.66 15.89
N ARG A 51 -47.80 -11.63 15.23
CA ARG A 51 -46.36 -11.86 15.31
C ARG A 51 -45.57 -10.63 14.82
N ALA A 52 -45.97 -10.04 13.70
CA ALA A 52 -45.33 -8.85 13.15
C ALA A 52 -45.43 -7.66 14.14
N LEU A 53 -46.60 -7.45 14.75
CA LEU A 53 -46.79 -6.41 15.76
C LEU A 53 -45.91 -6.63 17.00
N ILE A 54 -45.78 -7.88 17.47
CA ILE A 54 -44.92 -8.21 18.61
C ILE A 54 -43.45 -7.91 18.26
N MET A 55 -43.00 -8.30 17.07
CA MET A 55 -41.65 -7.98 16.60
C MET A 55 -41.40 -6.48 16.51
N GLN A 56 -42.32 -5.73 15.92
CA GLN A 56 -42.21 -4.27 15.80
C GLN A 56 -42.13 -3.60 17.18
N ARG A 57 -42.96 -4.04 18.13
CA ARG A 57 -42.92 -3.54 19.51
C ARG A 57 -41.59 -3.88 20.18
N GLY A 58 -41.08 -5.10 19.98
CA GLY A 58 -39.78 -5.54 20.51
C GLY A 58 -38.63 -4.68 20.01
N GLU A 59 -38.55 -4.44 18.70
CA GLU A 59 -37.52 -3.57 18.11
C GLU A 59 -37.63 -2.12 18.59
N HIS A 60 -38.85 -1.59 18.66
CA HIS A 60 -39.09 -0.26 19.21
C HIS A 60 -38.57 -0.16 20.66
N PHE A 61 -38.91 -1.14 21.50
CA PHE A 61 -38.41 -1.18 22.87
C PHE A 61 -36.88 -1.24 22.92
N ARG A 62 -36.25 -2.11 22.12
CA ARG A 62 -34.79 -2.25 22.07
C ARG A 62 -34.09 -0.95 21.66
N TYR A 63 -34.59 -0.29 20.61
CA TYR A 63 -34.02 0.97 20.12
C TYR A 63 -34.10 2.08 21.17
N HIS A 64 -35.24 2.22 21.85
CA HIS A 64 -35.45 3.26 22.84
C HIS A 64 -34.88 2.94 24.23
N GLN A 65 -34.54 1.68 24.51
CA GLN A 65 -33.99 1.27 25.80
C GLN A 65 -32.66 1.97 26.13
N VAL A 66 -31.85 2.27 25.12
CA VAL A 66 -30.56 2.97 25.28
C VAL A 66 -30.77 4.40 25.78
N TRP A 67 -31.70 5.13 25.17
CA TRP A 67 -32.02 6.54 25.51
C TRP A 67 -32.94 6.65 26.73
N ARG A 68 -33.59 5.56 27.13
CA ARG A 68 -34.43 5.55 28.34
C ARG A 68 -33.61 5.85 29.58
N LYS A 69 -32.46 5.19 29.78
CA LYS A 69 -31.69 5.30 31.04
C LYS A 69 -31.19 6.73 31.32
N PRO A 70 -30.61 7.47 30.35
CA PRO A 70 -30.11 8.82 30.60
C PRO A 70 -31.22 9.84 30.88
N PHE A 71 -32.36 9.73 30.19
CA PHE A 71 -33.41 10.77 30.23
C PHE A 71 -34.57 10.42 31.17
N TYR A 72 -35.04 9.18 31.13
CA TYR A 72 -36.26 8.71 31.81
C TYR A 72 -36.01 7.63 32.88
N GLY A 73 -34.75 7.28 33.13
CA GLY A 73 -34.37 6.34 34.18
C GLY A 73 -34.54 6.92 35.58
N THR A 74 -34.49 6.03 36.57
CA THR A 74 -34.35 6.39 37.99
C THR A 74 -33.03 7.13 38.23
N ILE A 75 -32.94 7.86 39.34
CA ILE A 75 -31.72 8.63 39.68
C ILE A 75 -30.48 7.73 39.72
N SER A 76 -30.63 6.51 40.25
CA SER A 76 -29.56 5.51 40.28
C SER A 76 -29.13 5.07 38.87
N GLU A 77 -30.06 4.74 37.99
CA GLU A 77 -29.76 4.34 36.60
C GLU A 77 -29.05 5.46 35.82
N LYS A 78 -29.45 6.73 36.06
CA LYS A 78 -28.81 7.89 35.44
C LYS A 78 -27.37 8.07 35.91
N GLU A 79 -27.09 7.82 37.19
CA GLU A 79 -25.72 7.91 37.71
C GLU A 79 -24.84 6.76 37.20
N GLU A 80 -25.37 5.53 37.15
CA GLU A 80 -24.63 4.39 36.60
C GLU A 80 -24.27 4.64 35.13
N TYR A 81 -25.20 5.17 34.33
CA TYR A 81 -24.90 5.57 32.96
C TYR A 81 -23.78 6.61 32.87
N ARG A 82 -23.83 7.66 33.69
CA ARG A 82 -22.76 8.69 33.71
C ARG A 82 -21.42 8.09 34.11
N LYS A 83 -21.41 7.17 35.07
CA LYS A 83 -20.22 6.45 35.53
C LYS A 83 -19.66 5.58 34.41
N GLU A 84 -20.49 4.79 33.74
CA GLU A 84 -20.09 3.93 32.63
C GLU A 84 -19.44 4.76 31.50
N ILE A 85 -20.04 5.89 31.12
CA ILE A 85 -19.47 6.78 30.10
C ILE A 85 -18.09 7.31 30.53
N ARG A 86 -17.92 7.71 31.79
CA ARG A 86 -16.60 8.14 32.30
C ARG A 86 -15.58 7.00 32.28
N GLU A 87 -15.97 5.79 32.62
CA GLU A 87 -15.10 4.61 32.58
C GLU A 87 -14.72 4.19 31.16
N GLN A 88 -15.66 4.28 30.21
CA GLN A 88 -15.37 4.06 28.79
C GLN A 88 -14.38 5.10 28.27
N LEU A 89 -14.57 6.38 28.61
CA LEU A 89 -13.64 7.44 28.21
C LEU A 89 -12.23 7.21 28.79
N LYS A 90 -12.13 6.82 30.07
CA LYS A 90 -10.84 6.48 30.70
C LYS A 90 -10.15 5.32 29.98
N ARG A 91 -10.90 4.26 29.62
CA ARG A 91 -10.37 3.14 28.85
C ARG A 91 -9.85 3.59 27.48
N GLN A 92 -10.62 4.39 26.75
CA GLN A 92 -10.19 4.93 25.46
C GLN A 92 -8.91 5.77 25.58
N MET A 93 -8.79 6.59 26.62
CA MET A 93 -7.58 7.37 26.88
C MET A 93 -6.37 6.49 27.17
N GLU A 94 -6.53 5.43 27.97
CA GLU A 94 -5.45 4.49 28.28
C GLU A 94 -5.01 3.71 27.03
N GLU A 95 -5.97 3.17 26.28
CA GLU A 95 -5.72 2.48 25.00
C GLU A 95 -4.94 3.37 24.04
N LYS A 96 -5.35 4.64 23.89
CA LYS A 96 -4.65 5.63 23.05
C LYS A 96 -3.24 5.93 23.56
N CYS A 97 -3.05 6.00 24.87
CA CYS A 97 -1.73 6.22 25.46
C CYS A 97 -0.79 5.03 25.20
N VAL A 98 -1.28 3.81 25.38
CA VAL A 98 -0.54 2.57 25.09
C VAL A 98 -0.19 2.48 23.60
N GLU A 99 -1.14 2.79 22.72
CA GLU A 99 -0.93 2.82 21.27
C GLU A 99 0.20 3.79 20.89
N LEU A 100 0.17 5.02 21.41
CA LEU A 100 1.21 6.02 21.14
C LEU A 100 2.58 5.60 21.67
N LYS A 101 2.64 5.01 22.88
CA LYS A 101 3.88 4.47 23.44
C LYS A 101 4.47 3.36 22.56
N LEU A 102 3.62 2.45 22.07
CA LEU A 102 4.05 1.36 21.19
C LEU A 102 4.55 1.90 19.84
N GLN A 103 3.83 2.85 19.25
CA GLN A 103 4.24 3.51 18.01
C GLN A 103 5.60 4.20 18.17
N LEU A 104 5.80 4.93 19.27
CA LEU A 104 7.07 5.58 19.56
C LEU A 104 8.20 4.56 19.72
N ALA A 105 7.97 3.47 20.47
CA ALA A 105 8.95 2.40 20.64
C ALA A 105 9.32 1.73 19.31
N SER A 106 8.36 1.52 18.40
CA SER A 106 8.63 1.01 17.04
C SER A 106 9.52 1.96 16.26
N LYS A 107 9.16 3.25 16.23
CA LYS A 107 9.93 4.28 15.51
C LYS A 107 11.36 4.41 16.03
N VAL A 108 11.57 4.30 17.34
CA VAL A 108 12.91 4.31 17.94
C VAL A 108 13.73 3.10 17.45
N LYS A 109 13.15 1.90 17.49
CA LYS A 109 13.83 0.68 16.98
C LYS A 109 14.17 0.79 15.49
N GLU A 110 13.24 1.30 14.68
CA GLU A 110 13.46 1.53 13.25
C GLU A 110 14.59 2.54 13.03
N ALA A 111 14.62 3.64 13.78
CA ALA A 111 15.68 4.64 13.68
C ALA A 111 17.05 4.07 14.10
N GLU A 112 17.12 3.31 15.20
CA GLU A 112 18.34 2.64 15.64
C GLU A 112 18.86 1.67 14.58
N HIS A 113 17.98 0.90 13.95
CA HIS A 113 18.32 0.00 12.86
C HIS A 113 18.90 0.77 11.65
N LEU A 114 18.27 1.89 11.25
CA LEU A 114 18.76 2.72 10.15
C LEU A 114 20.14 3.32 10.45
N ILE A 115 20.35 3.81 11.67
CA ILE A 115 21.66 4.32 12.11
C ILE A 115 22.72 3.22 12.07
N ALA A 116 22.40 2.01 12.52
CA ALA A 116 23.32 0.88 12.48
C ALA A 116 23.67 0.48 11.02
N ALA A 117 22.67 0.45 10.13
CA ALA A 117 22.86 0.16 8.73
C ALA A 117 23.73 1.21 8.03
N ASP A 118 23.49 2.50 8.30
CA ASP A 118 24.28 3.60 7.75
C ASP A 118 25.74 3.55 8.21
N ARG A 119 25.98 3.32 9.51
CA ARG A 119 27.34 3.11 10.04
C ARG A 119 28.06 1.96 9.34
N LEU A 120 27.36 0.85 9.11
CA LEU A 120 27.92 -0.29 8.40
C LEU A 120 28.24 0.06 6.94
N ALA A 121 27.34 0.74 6.24
CA ALA A 121 27.55 1.18 4.86
C ALA A 121 28.78 2.09 4.73
N LEU A 122 28.90 3.11 5.60
CA LEU A 122 30.05 4.01 5.64
C LEU A 122 31.37 3.26 5.93
N SER A 123 31.34 2.29 6.84
CA SER A 123 32.52 1.48 7.16
C SER A 123 32.94 0.60 5.97
N SER A 124 31.98 0.00 5.28
CA SER A 124 32.20 -0.81 4.09
C SER A 124 32.75 0.03 2.94
N GLU A 125 32.16 1.19 2.68
CA GLU A 125 32.64 2.11 1.64
C GLU A 125 34.08 2.57 1.91
N ARG A 126 34.37 2.95 3.16
CA ARG A 126 35.74 3.29 3.57
C ARG A 126 36.71 2.15 3.30
N GLN A 127 36.33 0.92 3.63
CA GLN A 127 37.15 -0.26 3.41
C GLN A 127 37.37 -0.53 1.92
N GLN A 128 36.33 -0.41 1.09
CA GLN A 128 36.43 -0.54 -0.35
C GLN A 128 37.35 0.51 -0.96
N ARG A 129 37.25 1.77 -0.52
CA ARG A 129 38.17 2.84 -0.96
C ARG A 129 39.62 2.51 -0.62
N ILE A 130 39.89 2.01 0.60
CA ILE A 130 41.23 1.59 1.01
C ILE A 130 41.73 0.41 0.18
N GLN A 131 40.88 -0.59 -0.08
CA GLN A 131 41.24 -1.74 -0.91
C GLN A 131 41.55 -1.31 -2.34
N HIS A 132 40.73 -0.43 -2.91
CA HIS A 132 40.92 0.12 -4.24
C HIS A 132 42.22 0.90 -4.35
N THR A 133 42.52 1.81 -3.41
CA THR A 133 43.77 2.57 -3.44
C THR A 133 44.98 1.66 -3.30
N LYS A 134 44.94 0.66 -2.42
CA LYS A 134 45.99 -0.37 -2.29
C LYS A 134 46.20 -1.13 -3.60
N ALA A 135 45.12 -1.59 -4.24
CA ALA A 135 45.20 -2.27 -5.53
C ALA A 135 45.84 -1.37 -6.60
N MET A 136 45.43 -0.10 -6.67
CA MET A 136 46.01 0.87 -7.61
C MET A 136 47.49 1.15 -7.35
N THR A 137 47.91 1.22 -6.08
CA THR A 137 49.34 1.35 -5.76
C THR A 137 50.16 0.16 -6.23
N VAL A 138 49.63 -1.07 -6.05
CA VAL A 138 50.30 -2.29 -6.51
C VAL A 138 50.44 -2.28 -8.04
N TYR A 139 49.38 -1.95 -8.77
CA TYR A 139 49.45 -1.84 -10.24
C TYR A 139 50.44 -0.79 -10.70
N ARG A 140 50.47 0.38 -10.05
CA ARG A 140 51.43 1.44 -10.35
C ARG A 140 52.87 0.95 -10.19
N ASP A 141 53.15 0.30 -9.08
CA ASP A 141 54.51 -0.15 -8.75
C ASP A 141 54.96 -1.29 -9.67
N GLU A 142 54.07 -2.21 -10.02
CA GLU A 142 54.35 -3.28 -10.99
C GLU A 142 54.57 -2.72 -12.41
N ASN A 143 53.75 -1.76 -12.85
CA ASN A 143 53.95 -1.09 -14.13
C ASN A 143 55.31 -0.37 -14.17
N LYS A 144 55.71 0.29 -13.07
CA LYS A 144 57.04 0.90 -12.96
C LYS A 144 58.14 -0.15 -13.07
N ARG A 145 58.01 -1.28 -12.37
CA ARG A 145 58.97 -2.40 -12.44
C ARG A 145 59.15 -2.91 -13.86
N LEU A 146 58.04 -3.15 -14.57
CA LEU A 146 58.04 -3.60 -15.97
C LEU A 146 58.67 -2.59 -16.92
N MET A 147 58.39 -1.29 -16.73
CA MET A 147 58.98 -0.21 -17.53
C MET A 147 60.50 -0.12 -17.33
N GLU A 148 60.96 -0.21 -16.08
CA GLU A 148 62.39 -0.21 -15.78
C GLU A 148 63.08 -1.46 -16.33
N GLN A 149 62.46 -2.63 -16.22
CA GLN A 149 62.99 -3.87 -16.81
C GLN A 149 63.10 -3.73 -18.34
N SER A 150 62.01 -3.31 -19.00
CA SER A 150 62.00 -3.08 -20.46
C SER A 150 63.09 -2.09 -20.88
N ARG A 151 63.35 -1.04 -20.09
CA ARG A 151 64.42 -0.09 -20.37
C ARG A 151 65.80 -0.72 -20.24
N ARG A 152 66.05 -1.55 -19.22
CA ARG A 152 67.31 -2.28 -19.04
C ARG A 152 67.54 -3.26 -20.20
N ASP A 153 66.51 -3.99 -20.59
CA ASP A 153 66.57 -4.97 -21.68
C ASP A 153 66.90 -4.27 -23.01
N ARG A 154 66.22 -3.16 -23.34
CA ARG A 154 66.53 -2.36 -24.55
C ARG A 154 67.95 -1.80 -24.55
N ALA A 155 68.44 -1.34 -23.39
CA ALA A 155 69.81 -0.85 -23.28
C ALA A 155 70.83 -1.97 -23.50
N LEU A 156 70.54 -3.18 -22.99
CA LEU A 156 71.37 -4.36 -23.18
C LEU A 156 71.35 -4.84 -24.63
N THR A 157 70.18 -4.90 -25.28
CA THR A 157 70.09 -5.27 -26.71
C THR A 157 70.86 -4.28 -27.57
N HIS A 158 70.68 -2.97 -27.35
CA HIS A 158 71.41 -1.93 -28.07
C HIS A 158 72.94 -2.06 -27.88
N SER A 159 73.39 -2.37 -26.65
CA SER A 159 74.82 -2.60 -26.37
C SER A 159 75.36 -3.83 -27.12
N GLN A 160 74.61 -4.93 -27.12
CA GLN A 160 74.98 -6.16 -27.83
C GLN A 160 74.99 -5.96 -29.35
N GLU A 161 74.01 -5.22 -29.89
CA GLU A 161 73.96 -4.84 -31.31
C GLU A 161 75.18 -4.01 -31.67
N ALA A 162 75.52 -2.99 -30.88
CA ALA A 162 76.72 -2.17 -31.11
C ALA A 162 78.01 -3.00 -31.08
N LEU A 163 78.13 -4.01 -30.21
CA LEU A 163 79.28 -4.92 -30.21
C LEU A 163 79.33 -5.79 -31.48
N LYS A 164 78.21 -6.38 -31.88
CA LYS A 164 78.11 -7.18 -33.12
C LYS A 164 78.46 -6.35 -34.35
N GLU A 165 77.97 -5.11 -34.42
CA GLU A 165 78.29 -4.20 -35.53
C GLU A 165 79.78 -3.86 -35.56
N ARG A 166 80.42 -3.62 -34.41
CA ARG A 166 81.88 -3.44 -34.35
C ARG A 166 82.65 -4.67 -34.84
N GLU A 167 82.19 -5.88 -34.51
CA GLU A 167 82.77 -7.12 -35.01
C GLU A 167 82.60 -7.25 -36.53
N LEU A 168 81.42 -6.93 -37.07
CA LEU A 168 81.16 -6.92 -38.52
C LEU A 168 82.04 -5.90 -39.24
N LEU A 169 82.28 -4.73 -38.65
CA LEU A 169 83.16 -3.71 -39.22
C LEU A 169 84.61 -4.17 -39.37
N ARG A 170 85.06 -5.13 -38.55
CA ARG A 170 86.39 -5.76 -38.73
C ARG A 170 86.46 -6.59 -40.02
N LEU A 171 85.33 -7.11 -40.49
CA LEU A 171 85.23 -7.91 -41.72
C LEU A 171 84.85 -7.07 -42.94
N ASN A 172 84.02 -6.04 -42.78
CA ASN A 172 83.60 -5.12 -43.82
C ASN A 172 83.62 -3.67 -43.31
N PRO A 173 84.49 -2.78 -43.84
CA PRO A 173 84.72 -1.46 -43.26
C PRO A 173 83.56 -0.46 -43.42
N ILE A 174 82.50 -0.79 -44.16
CA ILE A 174 81.37 0.12 -44.40
C ILE A 174 80.27 -0.13 -43.35
N ASN A 175 79.93 0.91 -42.59
CA ASN A 175 78.81 0.91 -41.64
C ASN A 175 77.48 1.18 -42.37
N TRP A 176 76.90 0.14 -42.96
CA TRP A 176 75.65 0.26 -43.73
C TRP A 176 74.42 0.63 -42.88
N SER A 177 74.43 0.34 -41.57
CA SER A 177 73.30 0.61 -40.67
C SER A 177 73.34 2.02 -40.04
N GLY A 178 74.50 2.68 -40.02
CA GLY A 178 74.63 4.06 -39.52
C GLY A 178 74.39 4.24 -38.02
N THR A 179 74.40 3.15 -37.26
CA THR A 179 73.99 3.05 -35.84
C THR A 179 75.13 3.23 -34.84
N LEU A 180 76.38 3.04 -35.27
CA LEU A 180 77.59 3.41 -34.53
C LEU A 180 77.93 4.89 -34.76
N THR A 181 77.37 5.78 -33.94
CA THR A 181 77.81 7.18 -33.77
C THR A 181 78.68 7.35 -32.54
#